data_AF-A0A2S8ZMP9-F1
#
_entry.id   AF-A0A2S8ZMP9-F1
#
_cell.length_a   1.000
_cell.length_b   1.000
_cell.length_c   1.000
_cell.angle_alpha   90.00
_cell.angle_beta   90.00
_cell.angle_gamma   90.00
#
_symmetry.space_group_name_H-M   'P 1'
#
loop_
_entity.id
_entity.type
_entity.pdbx_description
1 polymer ?
#
loop_
_entity_poly.entity_id
_entity_poly.type
_entity_poly.pdbx_seq_one_letter_code
_entity_poly.pdbx_strand_id
1 'polypeptide(L)'
;MAFTTEEFVNGALLAWGLTLLLLPVLMFTAMTVFGCPTYASSVSCSISDVSSRLLGAVMFAVVGAVLSIPAFLLFVFPAFALNRICERSAHPALHVAVNAILGLAVGAAGSFLALLTLGSVGLFLVAVPSALAGAIAFPLAWRFTAARALNADRGITARCAWTFPGAVA
;
A
#
# COMPACT_ATOMS: atom_id res chain seq x y z
N MET A 1 15.64 8.09 14.00
CA MET A 1 14.33 8.63 14.42
C MET A 1 13.45 7.41 14.59
N ALA A 2 13.04 7.11 15.83
CA ALA A 2 12.16 5.99 16.08
C ALA A 2 10.72 6.47 15.91
N PHE A 3 9.94 5.83 15.04
CA PHE A 3 8.54 6.23 14.84
C PHE A 3 7.76 5.86 16.10
N THR A 4 6.94 6.79 16.58
CA THR A 4 5.99 6.48 17.65
C THR A 4 4.96 5.47 17.17
N THR A 5 4.31 4.76 18.10
CA THR A 5 3.23 3.81 17.78
C THR A 5 2.10 4.48 17.00
N GLU A 6 1.79 5.74 17.30
CA GLU A 6 0.78 6.52 16.59
C GLU A 6 1.19 6.85 15.15
N GLU A 7 2.45 7.21 14.91
CA GLU A 7 2.97 7.47 13.56
C GLU A 7 3.02 6.20 12.71
N PHE A 8 3.33 5.05 13.33
CA PHE A 8 3.28 3.76 12.68
C PHE A 8 1.85 3.39 12.25
N VAL A 9 0.87 3.53 13.15
CA VAL A 9 -0.54 3.24 12.84
C VAL A 9 -1.06 4.19 11.76
N ASN A 10 -0.75 5.48 11.85
CA ASN A 10 -1.12 6.46 10.83
C ASN A 10 -0.47 6.15 9.47
N GLY A 11 0.78 5.71 9.47
CA GLY A 11 1.46 5.22 8.27
C GLY A 11 0.70 4.04 7.68
N ALA A 12 0.41 3.03 8.48
CA ALA A 12 -0.27 1.80 8.04
C ALA A 12 -1.64 2.08 7.46
N LEU A 13 -2.42 2.95 8.09
CA LEU A 13 -3.71 3.40 7.56
C LEU A 13 -3.56 4.16 6.25
N LEU A 14 -2.51 4.99 6.12
CA LEU A 14 -2.26 5.74 4.89
C LEU A 14 -1.80 4.83 3.74
N ALA A 15 -0.93 3.84 4.00
CA ALA A 15 -0.55 2.83 3.00
C ALA A 15 -1.75 2.00 2.57
N TRP A 16 -2.61 1.60 3.52
CA TRP A 16 -3.82 0.86 3.19
C TRP A 16 -4.79 1.73 2.37
N GLY A 17 -5.02 2.99 2.75
CA GLY A 17 -5.82 3.93 1.98
C GLY A 17 -5.29 4.18 0.56
N LEU A 18 -3.97 4.34 0.40
CA LEU A 18 -3.34 4.44 -0.92
C LEU A 18 -3.48 3.16 -1.74
N THR A 19 -3.41 1.99 -1.09
CA THR A 19 -3.64 0.70 -1.75
C THR A 19 -5.07 0.62 -2.26
N LEU A 20 -6.06 0.99 -1.43
CA LEU A 20 -7.48 1.03 -1.81
C LEU A 20 -7.75 2.00 -2.97
N LEU A 21 -7.04 3.13 -3.03
CA LEU A 21 -7.17 4.10 -4.11
C LEU A 21 -6.50 3.63 -5.41
N LEU A 22 -5.36 2.96 -5.32
CA LEU A 22 -4.62 2.44 -6.49
C LEU A 22 -5.27 1.19 -7.09
N LEU A 23 -5.92 0.36 -6.27
CA LEU A 23 -6.59 -0.86 -6.71
C LEU A 23 -7.51 -0.66 -7.93
N PRO A 24 -8.52 0.21 -7.94
CA PRO A 24 -9.42 0.36 -9.09
C PRO A 24 -8.68 0.79 -10.36
N VAL A 25 -7.66 1.65 -10.25
CA VAL A 25 -6.84 2.09 -11.38
C VAL A 25 -6.04 0.91 -11.94
N LEU A 26 -5.37 0.15 -11.08
CA LEU A 26 -4.54 -0.97 -11.49
C LEU A 26 -5.37 -2.14 -12.03
N MET A 27 -6.53 -2.42 -11.42
CA MET A 27 -7.49 -3.42 -11.90
C MET A 27 -8.03 -3.04 -13.28
N PHE A 28 -8.38 -1.77 -13.49
CA PHE A 28 -8.80 -1.29 -14.80
C PHE A 28 -7.68 -1.45 -15.84
N THR A 29 -6.44 -1.06 -15.51
CA THR A 29 -5.31 -1.27 -16.42
C THR A 29 -5.07 -2.75 -16.72
N ALA A 30 -5.18 -3.63 -15.72
CA ALA A 30 -5.03 -5.06 -15.92
C ALA A 30 -6.10 -5.63 -16.86
N MET A 31 -7.37 -5.21 -16.72
CA MET A 31 -8.44 -5.62 -17.64
C MET A 31 -8.23 -5.09 -19.06
N THR A 32 -7.61 -3.91 -19.22
CA THR A 32 -7.28 -3.38 -20.55
C THR A 32 -6.14 -4.14 -21.23
N VAL A 33 -5.14 -4.60 -20.47
CA VAL A 33 -3.94 -5.27 -21.00
C VAL A 33 -4.15 -6.78 -21.16
N PHE A 34 -4.73 -7.44 -20.16
CA PHE A 34 -4.90 -8.90 -20.12
C PHE A 34 -6.28 -9.37 -20.59
N GLY A 35 -7.21 -8.44 -20.83
CA GLY A 35 -8.58 -8.75 -21.25
C GLY A 35 -9.52 -9.09 -20.08
N CYS A 36 -10.82 -9.15 -20.38
CA CYS A 36 -11.83 -9.55 -19.39
C CYS A 36 -11.83 -11.08 -19.22
N PRO A 37 -12.08 -11.59 -17.99
CA PRO A 37 -12.19 -13.01 -17.76
C PRO A 37 -13.47 -13.57 -18.41
N THR A 38 -13.31 -14.66 -19.17
CA THR A 38 -14.34 -15.30 -19.99
C THR A 38 -15.53 -15.90 -19.21
N TYR A 39 -15.51 -15.89 -17.88
CA TYR A 39 -16.63 -16.31 -17.03
C TYR A 39 -17.71 -15.23 -16.83
N ALA A 40 -17.50 -14.00 -17.31
CA ALA A 40 -18.55 -12.99 -17.41
C ALA A 40 -19.49 -13.31 -18.60
N SER A 41 -20.20 -14.43 -18.52
CA SER A 41 -21.02 -14.97 -19.61
C SER A 41 -22.38 -14.30 -19.80
N SER A 42 -22.66 -13.14 -19.18
CA SER A 42 -23.97 -12.47 -19.32
C SER A 42 -23.95 -10.95 -19.45
N VAL A 43 -22.81 -10.27 -19.35
CA VAL A 43 -22.74 -8.81 -19.56
C VAL A 43 -21.46 -8.47 -20.30
N SER A 44 -21.57 -8.36 -21.63
CA SER A 44 -20.74 -7.60 -22.57
C SER A 44 -19.44 -6.99 -22.01
N CYS A 45 -18.45 -7.81 -21.70
CA CYS A 45 -17.08 -7.36 -21.48
C CYS A 45 -16.37 -7.33 -22.85
N SER A 46 -16.94 -6.59 -23.80
CA SER A 46 -16.31 -6.35 -25.10
C SER A 46 -15.03 -5.55 -24.88
N ILE A 47 -14.00 -5.83 -25.68
CA ILE A 47 -12.74 -5.08 -25.65
C ILE A 47 -12.96 -3.58 -25.98
N SER A 48 -14.10 -3.23 -26.61
CA SER A 48 -14.48 -1.86 -26.95
C SER A 48 -15.29 -1.12 -25.86
N ASP A 49 -15.88 -1.81 -24.88
CA ASP A 49 -16.81 -1.19 -23.92
C ASP A 49 -16.09 -0.71 -22.65
N VAL A 50 -15.81 0.60 -22.61
CA VAL A 50 -15.14 1.25 -21.46
C VAL A 50 -15.99 1.15 -20.18
N SER A 51 -17.31 1.31 -20.30
CA SER A 51 -18.22 1.33 -19.14
C SER A 51 -18.31 -0.02 -18.42
N SER A 52 -18.36 -1.13 -19.16
CA SER A 52 -18.41 -2.47 -18.57
C SER A 52 -17.09 -2.85 -17.90
N ARG A 53 -15.96 -2.43 -18.46
CA ARG A 53 -14.63 -2.57 -17.84
C ARG A 53 -14.50 -1.78 -16.55
N LEU A 54 -15.02 -0.55 -16.53
CA LEU A 54 -15.01 0.27 -15.32
C LEU A 54 -15.83 -0.39 -14.21
N LEU A 55 -17.03 -0.88 -14.53
CA LEU A 55 -17.88 -1.61 -13.58
C LEU A 55 -17.16 -2.86 -13.04
N GLY A 56 -16.55 -3.65 -13.93
CA GLY A 56 -15.78 -4.83 -13.55
C GLY A 56 -14.59 -4.49 -12.66
N ALA A 57 -13.81 -3.47 -13.02
CA ALA A 57 -12.65 -3.02 -12.23
C ALA A 57 -13.05 -2.57 -10.82
N VAL A 58 -14.19 -1.88 -10.67
CA VAL A 58 -14.72 -1.49 -9.35
C VAL A 58 -15.15 -2.72 -8.56
N MET A 59 -15.88 -3.66 -9.17
CA MET A 59 -16.28 -4.91 -8.50
C MET A 59 -15.07 -5.72 -8.02
N PHE A 60 -14.05 -5.90 -8.86
CA PHE A 60 -12.80 -6.58 -8.50
C PHE A 60 -11.99 -5.81 -7.47
N ALA A 61 -11.99 -4.47 -7.51
CA ALA A 61 -11.35 -3.65 -6.50
C ALA A 61 -12.02 -3.80 -5.12
N VAL A 62 -13.36 -3.92 -5.06
CA VAL A 62 -14.07 -4.20 -3.80
C VAL A 62 -13.68 -5.57 -3.25
N VAL A 63 -13.64 -6.61 -4.09
CA VAL A 63 -13.19 -7.94 -3.68
C VAL A 63 -11.74 -7.91 -3.19
N GLY A 64 -10.85 -7.26 -3.96
CA GLY A 64 -9.45 -7.06 -3.59
C GLY A 64 -9.28 -6.29 -2.27
N ALA A 65 -10.11 -5.27 -2.04
CA ALA A 65 -10.13 -4.51 -0.79
C ALA A 65 -10.49 -5.40 0.40
N VAL A 66 -11.53 -6.23 0.28
CA VAL A 66 -11.92 -7.17 1.34
C VAL A 66 -10.81 -8.19 1.61
N LEU A 67 -10.22 -8.76 0.56
CA LEU A 67 -9.12 -9.73 0.68
C LEU A 67 -7.83 -9.10 1.22
N SER A 68 -7.66 -7.78 1.08
CA SER A 68 -6.50 -7.07 1.61
C SER A 68 -6.51 -6.93 3.14
N ILE A 69 -7.67 -7.02 3.80
CA ILE A 69 -7.81 -6.88 5.26
C ILE A 69 -7.03 -7.95 6.03
N PRO A 70 -7.22 -9.27 5.77
CA PRO A 70 -6.44 -10.29 6.48
C PRO A 70 -4.95 -10.20 6.15
N ALA A 71 -4.58 -9.86 4.91
CA ALA A 71 -3.18 -9.63 4.56
C ALA A 71 -2.59 -8.45 5.33
N PHE A 72 -3.33 -7.35 5.48
CA PHE A 72 -2.91 -6.21 6.31
C PHE A 72 -2.68 -6.64 7.77
N LEU A 73 -3.66 -7.31 8.39
CA LEU A 73 -3.55 -7.75 9.78
C LEU A 73 -2.38 -8.71 10.03
N LEU A 74 -2.11 -9.63 9.09
CA LEU A 74 -0.98 -10.55 9.16
C LEU A 74 0.38 -9.85 9.13
N PHE A 75 0.49 -8.77 8.33
CA PHE A 75 1.77 -8.13 8.05
C PHE A 75 2.03 -6.86 8.88
N VAL A 76 1.05 -6.36 9.64
CA VAL A 76 1.25 -5.23 10.57
C VAL A 76 2.37 -5.50 11.57
N PHE A 77 2.40 -6.68 12.20
CA PHE A 77 3.43 -7.03 13.18
C PHE A 77 4.84 -7.20 12.56
N PRO A 78 5.02 -7.95 11.46
CA PRO A 78 6.28 -7.98 10.73
C PRO A 78 6.76 -6.60 10.28
N ALA A 79 5.85 -5.74 9.81
CA ALA A 79 6.17 -4.38 9.38
C ALA A 79 6.67 -3.52 10.54
N PHE A 80 6.06 -3.65 11.71
CA PHE A 80 6.51 -2.97 12.92
C PHE A 80 7.92 -3.42 13.31
N ALA A 81 8.16 -4.74 13.35
CA ALA A 81 9.46 -5.30 13.72
C ALA A 81 10.57 -4.88 12.74
N LEU A 82 10.30 -4.96 11.43
CA LEU A 82 11.27 -4.60 10.39
C LEU A 82 11.60 -3.11 10.39
N ASN A 83 10.59 -2.24 10.53
CA ASN A 83 10.84 -0.80 10.61
C ASN A 83 11.66 -0.45 11.87
N ARG A 84 11.39 -1.10 13.01
CA ARG A 84 12.18 -0.91 14.24
C ARG A 84 13.62 -1.37 14.10
N ILE A 85 13.89 -2.42 13.33
CA ILE A 85 15.27 -2.85 13.03
C ILE A 85 15.94 -1.81 12.11
N CYS A 86 15.22 -1.31 11.10
CA CYS A 86 15.72 -0.30 10.17
C CYS A 86 16.00 1.06 10.82
N GLU A 87 15.44 1.36 12.01
CA GLU A 87 15.79 2.55 12.78
C GLU A 87 17.29 2.66 13.09
N ARG A 88 18.00 1.53 13.15
CA ARG A 88 19.46 1.49 13.35
C ARG A 88 20.24 1.95 12.12
N SER A 89 19.58 2.08 10.97
CA SER A 89 20.19 2.38 9.67
C SER A 89 19.77 3.77 9.18
N ALA A 90 20.73 4.67 8.93
CA ALA A 90 20.44 6.02 8.45
C ALA A 90 20.19 6.13 6.93
N HIS A 91 20.34 5.03 6.17
CA HIS A 91 20.26 5.08 4.70
C HIS A 91 18.81 5.09 4.19
N PRO A 92 18.33 6.18 3.56
CA PRO A 92 16.93 6.31 3.13
C PRO A 92 16.54 5.29 2.05
N ALA A 93 17.49 4.91 1.18
CA ALA A 93 17.25 3.88 0.16
C ALA A 93 16.92 2.51 0.76
N LEU A 94 17.50 2.18 1.93
CA LEU A 94 17.23 0.92 2.63
C LEU A 94 15.79 0.90 3.17
N HIS A 95 15.32 2.01 3.75
CA HIS A 95 13.94 2.13 4.22
C HIS A 95 12.92 2.01 3.10
N VAL A 96 13.20 2.60 1.93
CA VAL A 96 12.33 2.48 0.76
C VAL A 96 12.33 1.04 0.23
N ALA A 97 13.50 0.42 0.12
CA ALA A 97 13.61 -0.96 -0.37
C ALA A 97 12.92 -1.96 0.56
N VAL A 98 13.11 -1.84 1.88
CA VAL A 98 12.46 -2.72 2.86
C VAL A 98 10.95 -2.56 2.83
N ASN A 99 10.43 -1.33 2.81
CA ASN A 99 8.99 -1.10 2.74
C ASN A 99 8.38 -1.49 1.39
N ALA A 100 9.13 -1.40 0.28
CA ALA A 100 8.71 -1.91 -1.02
C ALA A 100 8.65 -3.44 -1.04
N ILE A 101 9.66 -4.13 -0.49
CA ILE A 101 9.67 -5.61 -0.35
C ILE A 101 8.51 -6.04 0.55
N LEU A 102 8.24 -5.31 1.62
CA LEU A 102 7.13 -5.60 2.51
C LEU A 102 5.79 -5.41 1.82
N GLY A 103 5.62 -4.32 1.05
CA GLY A 103 4.45 -4.10 0.21
C GLY A 103 4.24 -5.20 -0.84
N LEU A 104 5.34 -5.69 -1.45
CA LEU A 104 5.29 -6.84 -2.36
C LEU A 104 4.90 -8.14 -1.63
N ALA A 105 5.41 -8.38 -0.42
CA ALA A 105 5.08 -9.56 0.37
C ALA A 105 3.60 -9.57 0.81
N VAL A 106 3.09 -8.42 1.27
CA VAL A 106 1.66 -8.21 1.56
C VAL A 106 0.83 -8.44 0.31
N GLY A 107 1.27 -7.87 -0.80
CA GLY A 107 0.72 -8.05 -2.12
C GLY A 107 0.63 -9.51 -2.57
N ALA A 108 1.72 -10.26 -2.40
CA ALA A 108 1.83 -11.67 -2.74
C ALA A 108 0.96 -12.55 -1.82
N ALA A 109 0.85 -12.20 -0.53
CA ALA A 109 -0.05 -12.90 0.37
C ALA A 109 -1.53 -12.67 0.02
N GLY A 110 -1.92 -11.43 -0.27
CA GLY A 110 -3.25 -11.12 -0.79
C GLY A 110 -3.52 -11.81 -2.13
N SER A 111 -2.50 -11.89 -2.98
CA SER A 111 -2.54 -12.61 -4.26
C SER A 111 -2.77 -14.11 -4.11
N PHE A 112 -2.10 -14.74 -3.14
CA PHE A 112 -2.27 -16.15 -2.83
C PHE A 112 -3.67 -16.45 -2.30
N LEU A 113 -4.22 -15.57 -1.44
CA LEU A 113 -5.60 -15.66 -0.99
C LEU A 113 -6.60 -15.50 -2.16
N ALA A 114 -6.36 -14.56 -3.07
CA ALA A 114 -7.16 -14.40 -4.28
C ALA A 114 -7.09 -15.65 -5.18
N LEU A 115 -5.91 -16.26 -5.35
CA LEU A 115 -5.75 -17.51 -6.11
C LEU A 115 -6.54 -18.67 -5.49
N LEU A 116 -6.49 -18.83 -4.17
CA LEU A 116 -7.22 -19.89 -3.46
C LEU A 116 -8.75 -19.74 -3.57
N THR A 117 -9.24 -18.51 -3.66
CA THR A 117 -10.68 -18.20 -3.66
C THR A 117 -11.28 -18.04 -5.06
N LEU A 118 -10.49 -17.54 -6.03
CA LEU A 118 -10.95 -17.15 -7.38
C LEU A 118 -10.25 -17.92 -8.52
N GLY A 119 -9.30 -18.81 -8.21
CA GLY A 119 -8.56 -19.59 -9.21
C GLY A 119 -7.60 -18.75 -10.05
N SER A 120 -7.19 -19.29 -11.21
CA SER A 120 -6.18 -18.68 -12.10
C SER A 120 -6.56 -17.29 -12.63
N VAL A 121 -7.86 -17.02 -12.74
CA VAL A 121 -8.42 -15.70 -13.10
C VAL A 121 -8.05 -14.64 -12.05
N GLY A 122 -8.05 -15.02 -10.77
CA GLY A 122 -7.62 -14.15 -9.67
C GLY A 122 -6.13 -13.77 -9.76
N LEU A 123 -5.30 -14.54 -10.46
CA LEU A 123 -3.85 -14.33 -10.45
C LEU A 123 -3.41 -13.10 -11.29
N PHE A 124 -3.95 -12.95 -12.50
CA PHE A 124 -3.55 -11.84 -13.38
C PHE A 124 -4.39 -10.59 -13.17
N LEU A 125 -5.66 -10.76 -12.83
CA LEU A 125 -6.60 -9.64 -12.72
C LEU A 125 -6.70 -9.08 -11.31
N VAL A 126 -6.37 -9.85 -10.26
CA VAL A 126 -6.50 -9.39 -8.87
C VAL A 126 -5.15 -9.34 -8.16
N ALA A 127 -4.39 -10.44 -8.23
CA ALA A 127 -3.11 -10.60 -7.54
C ALA A 127 -2.02 -9.64 -8.04
N VAL A 128 -1.70 -9.63 -9.33
CA VAL A 128 -0.67 -8.73 -9.89
C VAL A 128 -0.99 -7.24 -9.60
N PRO A 129 -2.22 -6.75 -9.85
CA PRO A 129 -2.59 -5.38 -9.49
C PRO A 129 -2.48 -5.09 -7.99
N SER A 130 -2.88 -6.03 -7.13
CA SER A 130 -2.80 -5.86 -5.68
C SER A 130 -1.35 -5.81 -5.18
N ALA A 131 -0.46 -6.60 -5.78
CA ALA A 131 0.95 -6.58 -5.44
C ALA A 131 1.65 -5.29 -5.87
N LEU A 132 1.34 -4.79 -7.06
CA LEU A 132 1.83 -3.49 -7.53
C LEU A 132 1.28 -2.34 -6.69
N ALA A 133 0.00 -2.40 -6.31
CA ALA A 133 -0.61 -1.42 -5.42
C ALA A 133 0.14 -1.34 -4.09
N GLY A 134 0.42 -2.49 -3.47
CA GLY A 134 1.20 -2.56 -2.22
C GLY A 134 2.63 -2.05 -2.38
N ALA A 135 3.32 -2.46 -3.45
CA ALA A 135 4.70 -2.04 -3.72
C ALA A 135 4.86 -0.52 -3.91
N ILE A 136 3.81 0.15 -4.39
CA ILE A 136 3.79 1.60 -4.59
C ILE A 136 3.28 2.32 -3.32
N ALA A 137 2.20 1.83 -2.73
CA ALA A 137 1.52 2.48 -1.61
C ALA A 137 2.36 2.49 -0.33
N PHE A 138 3.03 1.38 0.01
CA PHE A 138 3.82 1.26 1.24
C PHE A 138 4.99 2.26 1.30
N PRO A 139 5.91 2.32 0.32
CA PRO A 139 7.01 3.29 0.37
C PRO A 139 6.54 4.73 0.28
N LEU A 140 5.49 5.02 -0.51
CA LEU A 140 4.91 6.36 -0.58
C LEU A 140 4.35 6.80 0.76
N ALA A 141 3.56 5.93 1.41
CA ALA A 141 2.96 6.25 2.69
C ALA A 141 4.01 6.52 3.76
N TRP A 142 5.06 5.69 3.81
CA TRP A 142 6.13 5.83 4.79
C TRP A 142 6.98 7.07 4.52
N ARG A 143 7.15 7.46 3.25
CA ARG A 143 7.78 8.73 2.90
C ARG A 143 6.97 9.92 3.41
N PHE A 144 5.64 9.91 3.25
CA PHE A 144 4.78 10.99 3.74
C PHE A 144 4.75 11.06 5.26
N THR A 145 4.67 9.94 5.96
CA THR A 145 4.72 9.94 7.43
C THR A 145 6.09 10.34 7.96
N ALA A 146 7.18 9.89 7.34
CA ALA A 146 8.53 10.33 7.68
C ALA A 146 8.70 11.84 7.50
N ALA A 147 8.26 12.39 6.36
CA ALA A 147 8.34 13.83 6.11
C ALA A 147 7.51 14.64 7.12
N ARG A 148 6.33 14.13 7.50
CA ARG A 148 5.47 14.77 8.51
C ARG A 148 6.10 14.75 9.90
N ALA A 149 6.65 13.61 10.33
CA ALA A 149 7.36 13.48 11.60
C ALA A 149 8.58 14.42 11.66
N LEU A 150 9.40 14.45 10.60
CA LEU A 150 10.54 15.36 10.49
C LEU A 150 10.15 16.84 10.57
N ASN A 151 9.04 17.22 9.94
CA ASN A 151 8.53 18.59 10.00
C ASN A 151 7.97 18.95 11.38
N ALA A 152 7.32 17.99 12.07
CA ALA A 152 6.86 18.17 13.45
C ALA A 152 8.05 18.39 14.41
N ASP A 153 9.10 17.59 14.27
CA ASP A 153 10.33 17.71 15.09
C ASP A 153 11.07 19.03 14.84
N ARG A 154 11.12 19.50 13.59
CA ARG A 154 11.64 20.84 13.27
C ARG A 154 10.82 21.96 13.91
N GLY A 155 9.50 21.80 14.01
CA GLY A 155 8.61 22.74 14.69
C GLY A 155 8.80 22.76 16.21
N ILE A 156 9.05 21.60 16.83
CA ILE A 156 9.29 21.47 18.27
C ILE A 156 10.67 22.02 18.63
N THR A 157 11.72 21.65 17.88
CA THR A 157 13.08 22.20 18.08
C THR A 157 13.13 23.71 17.87
N ALA A 158 12.41 24.24 16.87
CA ALA A 158 12.26 25.68 16.72
C ALA A 158 11.59 26.31 17.95
N ARG A 159 10.43 25.83 18.42
CA ARG A 159 9.76 26.38 19.61
C ARG A 159 10.62 26.31 20.88
N CYS A 160 11.32 25.20 21.10
CA CYS A 160 12.22 25.05 22.26
C CYS A 160 13.39 26.05 22.22
N ALA A 161 13.94 26.33 21.03
CA ALA A 161 14.99 27.33 20.85
C ALA A 161 14.49 28.77 21.14
N TRP A 162 13.22 29.07 20.85
CA TRP A 162 12.62 30.38 21.20
C TRP A 162 12.34 30.51 22.70
N THR A 163 12.04 29.43 23.41
CA THR A 163 11.78 29.46 24.86
C THR A 163 13.03 29.48 25.74
N PHE A 164 14.20 29.05 25.23
CA PHE A 164 15.47 29.12 25.95
C PHE A 164 16.57 29.76 25.07
N PRO A 165 16.54 31.08 24.87
CA PRO A 165 17.49 31.78 23.99
C PRO A 165 18.95 31.78 24.50
N GLY A 166 19.25 31.14 25.65
CA GLY A 166 20.58 31.16 26.28
C GLY A 166 21.28 29.80 26.44
N ALA A 167 20.73 28.69 25.93
CA ALA A 167 21.32 27.36 26.11
C ALA A 167 22.23 26.90 24.96
N VAL A 168 22.45 27.75 23.95
CA VAL A 168 23.36 27.48 22.83
C VAL A 168 24.42 28.57 22.78
N ALA A 169 25.43 28.42 23.63
CA ALA A 169 26.73 29.09 23.54
C ALA A 169 27.80 28.10 23.99
#